data_AF-A0A6L9KI69-F1
#
_entry.id   AF-A0A6L9KI69-F1
#
_cell.length_a   1.000
_cell.length_b   1.000
_cell.length_c   1.000
_cell.angle_alpha   90.00
_cell.angle_beta   90.00
_cell.angle_gamma   90.00
#
_symmetry.space_group_name_H-M   'P 1'
#
loop_
_entity.id
_entity.type
_entity.pdbx_description
1 polymer ?
#
loop_
_entity_poly.entity_id
_entity_poly.type
_entity_poly.pdbx_seq_one_letter_code
_entity_poly.pdbx_strand_id
1 'polypeptide(L)'
;MPTVSEKAADYLVEPPARHVRLFRNGANQAVRIPKEFELPGQEATMRQVGNTLVIEPVTPKFAKGSKAALLDALKKMQQLGPCEDEFPDVDEGLLPLDDINL
;
A
#
# COMPACT_ATOMS: atom_id res chain seq x y z
N MET A 1 10.74 39.11 -3.92
CA MET A 1 9.57 38.30 -4.32
C MET A 1 10.11 37.05 -5.02
N PRO A 2 10.15 35.87 -4.39
CA PRO A 2 10.63 34.69 -5.09
C PRO A 2 9.56 34.26 -6.10
N THR A 3 9.98 34.19 -7.36
CA THR A 3 9.24 33.67 -8.51
C THR A 3 8.96 32.18 -8.29
N VAL A 4 7.69 31.80 -8.21
CA VAL A 4 7.27 30.40 -8.23
C VAL A 4 7.57 29.86 -9.62
N SER A 5 8.67 29.11 -9.71
CA SER A 5 9.17 28.49 -10.93
C SER A 5 8.13 27.53 -11.50
N GLU A 6 7.79 27.81 -12.74
CA GLU A 6 6.78 27.19 -13.58
C GLU A 6 7.16 25.74 -13.89
N LYS A 7 6.44 24.78 -13.29
CA LYS A 7 6.56 23.35 -13.59
C LYS A 7 5.59 22.92 -14.71
N ALA A 8 5.40 23.77 -15.72
CA ALA A 8 4.49 23.52 -16.84
C ALA A 8 5.16 22.79 -18.01
N ALA A 9 6.50 22.72 -18.05
CA ALA A 9 7.24 22.27 -19.22
C ALA A 9 7.33 20.74 -19.41
N ASP A 10 6.97 19.93 -18.41
CA ASP A 10 7.14 18.47 -18.49
C ASP A 10 6.00 17.74 -19.26
N TYR A 11 4.99 18.46 -19.77
CA TYR A 11 3.81 17.86 -20.44
C TYR A 11 3.87 17.83 -21.99
N LEU A 12 4.94 18.31 -22.62
CA LEU A 12 5.02 18.38 -24.10
C LEU A 12 5.67 17.16 -24.77
N VAL A 13 5.96 16.11 -24.02
CA VAL A 13 6.35 14.81 -24.60
C VAL A 13 5.11 13.94 -24.59
N GLU A 14 4.56 13.62 -25.76
CA GLU A 14 3.49 12.63 -25.86
C GLU A 14 3.95 11.36 -25.13
N PRO A 15 3.28 10.96 -24.04
CA PRO A 15 3.71 9.79 -23.30
C PRO A 15 3.61 8.59 -24.26
N PRO A 16 4.57 7.65 -24.20
CA PRO A 16 4.52 6.47 -25.03
C PRO A 16 3.16 5.80 -24.88
N ALA A 17 2.43 5.64 -25.98
CA ALA A 17 1.10 5.02 -25.98
C ALA A 17 1.20 3.67 -26.68
N ARG A 18 0.77 2.61 -26.00
CA ARG A 18 0.72 1.26 -26.58
C ARG A 18 -0.70 0.75 -26.63
N HIS A 19 -1.11 0.29 -27.80
CA HIS A 19 -2.39 -0.39 -27.94
C HIS A 19 -2.33 -1.74 -27.23
N VAL A 20 -3.22 -1.94 -26.27
CA VAL A 20 -3.34 -3.16 -25.46
C VAL A 20 -4.73 -3.75 -25.61
N ARG A 21 -4.84 -5.07 -25.50
CA ARG A 21 -6.13 -5.76 -25.54
C ARG A 21 -6.63 -6.04 -24.13
N LEU A 22 -7.91 -5.75 -23.90
CA LEU A 22 -8.62 -6.13 -22.69
C LEU A 22 -9.01 -7.60 -22.78
N PHE A 23 -8.93 -8.32 -21.67
CA PHE A 23 -9.34 -9.71 -21.57
C PHE A 23 -10.10 -9.95 -20.25
N ARG A 24 -10.65 -11.16 -20.08
CA ARG A 24 -11.31 -11.57 -18.84
C ARG A 24 -10.40 -12.48 -18.03
N ASN A 25 -10.31 -12.21 -16.73
CA ASN A 25 -9.73 -13.09 -15.73
C ASN A 25 -10.84 -13.49 -14.74
N GLY A 26 -11.49 -14.62 -15.01
CA GLY A 26 -12.72 -15.02 -14.33
C GLY A 26 -13.84 -14.00 -14.55
N ALA A 27 -14.42 -13.51 -13.45
CA ALA A 27 -15.43 -12.45 -13.50
C ALA A 27 -14.86 -11.05 -13.83
N ASN A 28 -13.54 -10.86 -13.68
CA ASN A 28 -12.91 -9.55 -13.75
C ASN A 28 -12.43 -9.23 -15.17
N GLN A 29 -12.45 -7.94 -15.54
CA GLN A 29 -11.75 -7.45 -16.72
C GLN A 29 -10.29 -7.15 -16.34
N ALA A 30 -9.37 -7.50 -17.22
CA ALA A 30 -7.94 -7.33 -17.01
C ALA A 30 -7.24 -6.81 -18.26
N VAL A 31 -6.11 -6.16 -18.05
CA VAL A 31 -5.18 -5.72 -19.10
C VAL A 31 -3.78 -6.18 -18.72
N ARG A 32 -2.99 -6.61 -19.71
CA ARG A 32 -1.58 -6.90 -19.48
C ARG A 32 -0.83 -5.58 -19.54
N ILE A 33 -0.08 -5.26 -18.50
CA ILE A 33 0.77 -4.08 -18.46
C ILE A 33 2.06 -4.44 -19.21
N PRO A 34 2.39 -3.79 -20.33
CA PRO A 34 3.67 -4.00 -21.02
C PRO A 34 4.85 -3.59 -20.14
N LYS A 35 6.03 -4.17 -20.39
CA LYS A 35 7.23 -3.99 -19.55
C LYS A 35 7.63 -2.52 -19.39
N GLU A 36 7.43 -1.71 -20.43
CA GLU A 36 7.72 -0.28 -20.42
C GLU A 36 6.78 0.56 -19.53
N PHE A 37 5.64 0.00 -19.10
CA PHE A 37 4.66 0.63 -18.21
C PHE A 37 4.52 -0.08 -16.87
N GLU A 38 5.43 -1.01 -16.54
CA GLU A 38 5.40 -1.71 -15.25
C GLU A 38 5.50 -0.71 -14.09
N LEU A 39 4.53 -0.79 -13.19
CA LEU A 39 4.50 0.03 -11.98
C LEU A 39 5.43 -0.58 -10.92
N PRO A 40 6.13 0.25 -10.12
CA PRO A 40 6.92 -0.26 -9.00
C PRO A 40 6.01 -0.83 -7.91
N GLY A 41 6.44 -1.93 -7.30
CA GLY A 41 5.74 -2.57 -6.20
C GLY A 41 4.74 -3.65 -6.63
N GLN A 42 3.81 -3.98 -5.74
CA GLN A 42 2.80 -5.03 -5.93
C GLN A 42 1.37 -4.51 -5.80
N GLU A 43 1.21 -3.24 -5.43
CA GLU A 43 -0.09 -2.61 -5.15
C GLU A 43 -0.22 -1.31 -5.94
N ALA A 44 -1.41 -1.06 -6.47
CA ALA A 44 -1.74 0.16 -7.18
C ALA A 44 -3.18 0.59 -6.86
N THR A 45 -3.38 1.91 -6.81
CA THR A 45 -4.72 2.52 -6.71
C THR A 45 -5.23 2.77 -8.12
N MET A 46 -6.49 2.42 -8.35
CA MET A 46 -7.16 2.63 -9.64
C MET A 46 -8.32 3.61 -9.44
N ARG A 47 -8.38 4.65 -10.28
CA ARG A 47 -9.46 5.65 -10.27
C ARG A 47 -9.92 5.97 -11.69
N GLN A 48 -11.20 6.24 -11.85
CA GLN A 48 -11.79 6.64 -13.13
C GLN A 48 -11.92 8.16 -13.19
N VAL A 49 -11.43 8.76 -14.27
CA VAL A 49 -11.56 10.19 -14.57
C VAL A 49 -12.22 10.32 -15.93
N GLY A 50 -13.52 10.59 -15.95
CA GLY A 50 -14.32 10.57 -17.17
C GLY A 50 -14.26 9.20 -17.85
N ASN A 51 -13.71 9.14 -19.05
CA ASN A 51 -13.55 7.90 -19.82
C ASN A 51 -12.14 7.29 -19.74
N THR A 52 -11.32 7.76 -18.80
CA THR A 52 -9.93 7.35 -18.63
C THR A 52 -9.76 6.64 -17.29
N LEU A 53 -9.09 5.49 -17.31
CA LEU A 53 -8.66 4.78 -16.11
C LEU A 53 -7.25 5.23 -15.74
N VAL A 54 -7.09 5.76 -14.53
CA VAL A 54 -5.80 6.18 -13.98
C VAL A 54 -5.37 5.15 -12.94
N ILE A 55 -4.16 4.61 -13.11
CA ILE A 55 -3.57 3.61 -12.21
C ILE A 55 -2.28 4.20 -11.65
N GLU A 56 -2.20 4.34 -10.32
CA GLU A 56 -1.09 4.95 -9.60
C GLU A 56 -0.49 3.92 -8.62
N PRO A 57 0.84 3.74 -8.54
CA PRO A 57 1.44 2.79 -7.61
C PRO A 57 1.19 3.22 -6.17
N VAL A 58 0.90 2.26 -5.30
CA VAL A 58 0.83 2.53 -3.86
C VAL A 58 2.26 2.60 -3.33
N THR A 59 2.72 3.80 -3.01
CA THR A 59 3.99 3.99 -2.31
C THR A 59 3.73 3.87 -0.80
N PRO A 60 4.30 2.86 -0.12
CA PRO A 60 4.19 2.80 1.32
C PRO A 60 4.86 4.03 1.92
N LYS A 61 4.14 4.75 2.81
CA LYS A 61 4.63 5.98 3.45
C LYS A 61 5.99 5.80 4.12
N PHE A 62 6.27 4.60 4.61
CA PHE A 62 7.52 4.24 5.26
C PHE A 62 8.01 2.91 4.71
N ALA A 63 9.33 2.76 4.57
CA ALA A 63 9.92 1.47 4.21
C ALA A 63 9.59 0.42 5.28
N LYS A 64 9.35 -0.82 4.85
CA LYS A 64 9.06 -1.95 5.75
C LYS A 64 10.22 -2.13 6.73
N GLY A 65 9.91 -2.22 8.02
CA GLY A 65 10.93 -2.35 9.08
C GLY A 65 11.70 -1.06 9.39
N SER A 66 11.34 0.08 8.81
CA SER A 66 11.98 1.35 9.13
C SER A 66 11.57 1.87 10.51
N LYS A 67 12.47 2.61 11.16
CA LYS A 67 12.19 3.33 12.42
C LYS A 67 11.01 4.30 12.28
N ALA A 68 10.85 4.90 11.10
CA ALA A 68 9.75 5.82 10.81
C ALA A 68 8.39 5.10 10.78
N ALA A 69 8.34 3.88 10.24
CA ALA A 69 7.13 3.05 10.29
C ALA A 69 6.74 2.69 11.72
N LEU A 70 7.72 2.31 12.56
CA LEU A 70 7.48 2.00 13.97
C LEU A 70 6.97 3.23 14.73
N LEU A 71 7.58 4.40 14.49
CA LEU A 71 7.16 5.65 15.13
C LEU A 71 5.72 6.02 14.76
N ASP A 72 5.32 5.85 13.49
CA ASP A 72 3.94 6.09 13.05
C ASP A 72 2.95 5.12 13.71
N ALA A 73 3.30 3.83 13.81
CA ALA A 73 2.49 2.85 14.50
C ALA A 73 2.28 3.19 15.99
N LEU A 74 3.36 3.59 16.69
CA LEU A 74 3.28 4.02 18.10
C LEU A 74 2.41 5.27 18.27
N LYS A 75 2.51 6.26 17.37
CA LYS A 75 1.64 7.45 17.39
C LYS A 75 0.17 7.09 17.22
N LYS A 76 -0.15 6.15 16.32
CA LYS A 76 -1.53 5.66 16.14
C LYS A 76 -2.04 4.93 17.37
N MET A 77 -1.22 4.08 17.99
CA MET A 77 -1.57 3.43 19.26
C MET A 77 -1.84 4.46 20.37
N GLN A 78 -1.02 5.50 20.48
CA GLN A 78 -1.23 6.58 21.43
C GLN A 78 -2.57 7.31 21.22
N GLN A 79 -3.04 7.45 19.97
CA GLN A 79 -4.34 8.07 19.66
C GLN A 79 -5.54 7.22 20.09
N LEU A 80 -5.38 5.89 20.14
CA LEU A 80 -6.43 4.96 20.57
C LEU A 80 -6.65 5.01 22.10
N GLY A 81 -5.68 5.55 22.85
CA GLY A 81 -5.74 5.62 24.31
C GLY A 81 -5.38 4.28 24.98
N PRO A 82 -5.35 4.26 26.32
CA PRO A 82 -5.15 3.02 27.07
C PRO A 82 -6.31 2.05 26.83
N CYS A 83 -5.99 0.77 26.70
CA CYS A 83 -6.99 -0.30 26.68
C CYS A 83 -7.51 -0.50 28.10
N GLU A 84 -8.81 -0.26 28.31
CA GLU A 84 -9.47 -0.50 29.61
C GLU A 84 -10.01 -1.94 29.75
N ASP A 85 -9.99 -2.71 28.65
CA ASP A 85 -10.38 -4.12 28.68
C ASP A 85 -9.41 -4.90 29.57
N GLU A 86 -9.97 -5.72 30.46
CA GLU A 86 -9.19 -6.62 31.30
C GLU A 86 -8.51 -7.67 30.41
N PHE A 87 -7.22 -7.90 30.65
CA PHE A 87 -6.50 -8.93 29.92
C PHE A 87 -7.07 -10.29 30.33
N PRO A 88 -7.58 -11.11 29.39
CA PRO A 88 -8.21 -12.37 29.73
C PRO A 88 -7.18 -13.32 30.37
N ASP A 89 -7.68 -14.28 31.15
CA ASP A 89 -6.83 -15.38 31.63
C ASP A 89 -6.44 -16.26 30.42
N VAL A 90 -5.22 -16.04 29.93
CA VAL A 90 -4.66 -16.80 28.80
C VAL A 90 -4.29 -18.23 29.18
N ASP A 91 -4.21 -18.51 30.49
CA ASP A 91 -3.88 -19.81 31.03
C ASP A 91 -5.12 -20.65 31.33
N GLU A 92 -6.33 -20.08 31.19
CA GLU A 92 -7.60 -20.78 31.43
C GLU A 92 -7.72 -22.00 30.50
N GLY A 93 -7.76 -23.18 31.10
CA GLY A 93 -7.90 -24.45 30.37
C GLY A 93 -6.61 -24.95 29.71
N LEU A 94 -5.46 -24.32 29.95
CA LEU A 94 -4.18 -24.89 29.54
C LEU A 94 -3.87 -26.16 30.33
N LEU A 95 -3.30 -27.14 29.62
CA LEU A 95 -2.72 -28.32 30.24
C LEU A 95 -1.46 -27.94 31.03
N PRO A 96 -1.08 -28.72 32.05
CA PRO A 96 0.18 -28.52 32.73
C PRO A 96 1.36 -28.56 31.74
N LEU A 97 2.42 -27.82 32.07
CA LEU A 97 3.67 -27.87 31.30
C LEU A 97 4.18 -29.30 31.22
N ASP A 98 4.74 -29.66 30.07
CA ASP A 98 5.44 -30.93 29.90
C ASP A 98 6.64 -31.02 30.85
N ASP A 99 6.96 -32.23 31.30
CA ASP A 99 8.15 -32.48 32.10
C ASP A 99 9.43 -32.08 31.33
N ILE A 100 10.30 -31.29 31.97
CA ILE A 100 11.59 -30.92 31.40
C ILE A 100 12.55 -32.11 31.53
N ASN A 101 12.92 -32.71 30.40
CA ASN A 101 13.99 -33.71 30.35
C ASN A 101 15.35 -32.99 30.18
N LEU A 102 16.11 -32.87 31.27
CA LEU A 102 17.50 -32.38 31.27
C LEU A 102 18.51 -33.48 30.97
#